data_AF-A0A0X8JD55-F1
#
_entry.id   AF-A0A0X8JD55-F1
#
_cell.length_a   1.000
_cell.length_b   1.000
_cell.length_c   1.000
_cell.angle_alpha   90.00
_cell.angle_beta   90.00
_cell.angle_gamma   90.00
#
_symmetry.space_group_name_H-M   'P 1'
#
loop_
_entity.id
_entity.type
_entity.pdbx_description
1 polymer ?
#
loop_
_entity_poly.entity_id
_entity_poly.type
_entity_poly.pdbx_seq_one_letter_code
_entity_poly.pdbx_strand_id
1 'polypeptide(L)'
;MSLTPDESEPTAAPDANADVERLSYEQAREELVGVVQRLEAGQVPLEESLTLWERGEALAARCQHWLDDARARLAAVAEHDAAES
;
A
#
# COMPACT_ATOMS: atom_id res chain seq x y z
N MET A 1 13.16 42.65 -17.64
CA MET A 1 12.50 42.40 -16.34
C MET A 1 12.00 40.97 -16.38
N SER A 2 12.89 40.02 -16.10
CA SER A 2 12.55 38.59 -16.15
C SER A 2 11.84 38.23 -14.85
N LEU A 3 10.59 37.82 -14.97
CA LEU A 3 9.89 37.13 -13.89
C LEU A 3 10.51 35.73 -13.82
N THR A 4 11.26 35.46 -12.75
CA THR A 4 11.62 34.09 -12.38
C THR A 4 10.34 33.41 -11.87
N PRO A 5 9.98 32.23 -12.36
CA PRO A 5 8.98 31.41 -11.68
C PRO A 5 9.54 31.00 -10.31
N ASP A 6 8.71 31.17 -9.29
CA ASP A 6 8.91 30.61 -7.95
C ASP A 6 8.72 29.09 -8.06
N GLU A 7 9.81 28.35 -8.25
CA GLU A 7 9.85 26.89 -8.10
C GLU A 7 9.81 26.54 -6.62
N SER A 8 8.69 26.83 -5.96
CA SER A 8 8.28 26.10 -4.75
C SER A 8 7.82 24.70 -5.19
N GLU A 9 8.76 23.88 -5.65
CA GLU A 9 8.53 22.44 -5.77
C GLU A 9 8.31 21.90 -4.35
N PRO A 10 7.20 21.19 -4.06
CA PRO A 10 7.14 20.42 -2.84
C PRO A 10 8.24 19.37 -2.96
N THR A 11 9.32 19.53 -2.19
CA THR A 11 10.24 18.43 -1.92
C THR A 11 9.43 17.40 -1.14
N ALA A 12 8.71 16.55 -1.87
CA ALA A 12 8.05 15.39 -1.32
C ALA A 12 9.18 14.55 -0.72
N ALA A 13 9.25 14.53 0.61
CA ALA A 13 10.08 13.58 1.30
C ALA A 13 9.78 12.19 0.72
N PRO A 14 10.79 11.34 0.49
CA PRO A 14 10.55 10.00 -0.04
C PRO A 14 9.49 9.32 0.83
N ASP A 15 8.41 8.85 0.21
CA ASP A 15 7.33 8.15 0.91
C ASP A 15 7.97 7.02 1.72
N ALA A 16 7.87 7.10 3.05
CA ALA A 16 8.54 6.18 3.96
C ALA A 16 8.11 4.72 3.78
N ASN A 17 7.01 4.49 3.04
CA ASN A 17 6.43 3.18 2.73
C ASN A 17 6.49 2.83 1.23
N ALA A 18 7.30 3.54 0.42
CA ALA A 18 7.44 3.25 -1.02
C ALA A 18 7.96 1.83 -1.31
N ASP A 19 8.62 1.19 -0.34
CA ASP A 19 9.05 -0.21 -0.44
C ASP A 19 7.86 -1.19 -0.55
N VAL A 20 6.73 -0.85 0.07
CA VAL A 20 5.55 -1.70 0.17
C VAL A 20 4.96 -2.04 -1.20
N GLU A 21 5.05 -1.13 -2.16
CA GLU A 21 4.55 -1.35 -3.53
C GLU A 21 5.21 -2.54 -4.23
N ARG A 22 6.45 -2.88 -3.84
CA ARG A 22 7.23 -3.96 -4.45
C ARG A 22 7.00 -5.31 -3.77
N LEU A 23 6.25 -5.36 -2.67
CA LEU A 23 5.99 -6.59 -1.94
C LEU A 23 5.02 -7.52 -2.68
N SER A 24 5.24 -8.82 -2.54
CA SER A 24 4.24 -9.84 -2.88
C SER A 24 3.07 -9.79 -1.89
N TYR A 25 1.95 -10.41 -2.25
CA TYR A 25 0.79 -10.52 -1.34
C TYR A 25 1.17 -11.20 -0.01
N GLU A 26 1.91 -12.30 -0.05
CA GLU A 26 2.28 -13.04 1.15
C GLU A 26 3.19 -12.23 2.06
N GLN A 27 4.18 -11.54 1.49
CA GLN A 27 5.09 -10.66 2.23
C GLN A 27 4.33 -9.49 2.86
N ALA A 28 3.50 -8.79 2.09
CA ALA A 28 2.71 -7.67 2.59
C ALA A 28 1.76 -8.12 3.72
N ARG A 29 1.14 -9.30 3.58
CA ARG A 29 0.27 -9.88 4.60
C ARG A 29 1.02 -10.24 5.88
N GLU A 30 2.19 -10.87 5.76
CA GLU A 30 3.01 -11.25 6.92
C GLU A 30 3.48 -10.02 7.70
N GLU A 31 3.98 -9.00 6.99
CA GLU A 31 4.38 -7.75 7.61
C GLU A 31 3.20 -7.02 8.27
N LEU A 32 2.02 -7.02 7.63
CA LEU A 32 0.81 -6.42 8.19
C LEU A 32 0.41 -7.08 9.51
N VAL A 33 0.46 -8.42 9.57
CA VAL A 33 0.21 -9.16 10.80
C VAL A 33 1.20 -8.76 11.89
N GLY A 34 2.49 -8.62 11.57
CA GLY A 34 3.49 -8.17 12.52
C GLY A 34 3.26 -6.74 13.03
N VAL A 35 2.84 -5.82 12.15
CA VAL A 35 2.48 -4.44 12.51
C VAL A 35 1.29 -4.44 13.47
N VAL A 36 0.22 -5.17 13.14
CA VAL A 36 -0.98 -5.27 13.98
C VAL A 36 -0.63 -5.81 15.36
N GLN A 37 0.14 -6.90 15.44
CA GLN A 37 0.57 -7.48 16.71
C GLN A 37 1.35 -6.49 17.59
N ARG A 38 2.23 -5.66 17.00
CA ARG A 38 2.97 -4.62 17.73
C ARG A 38 2.07 -3.52 18.25
N LEU A 39 1.10 -3.08 17.45
CA LEU A 39 0.11 -2.08 17.86
C LEU A 39 -0.76 -2.61 19.00
N GLU A 40 -1.24 -3.84 18.90
CA GLU A 40 -2.08 -4.50 19.92
C GLU A 40 -1.34 -4.75 21.23
N ALA A 41 -0.03 -4.98 21.19
CA ALA A 41 0.79 -5.11 22.39
C ALA A 41 0.81 -3.83 23.24
N GLY A 42 0.58 -2.65 22.64
CA GLY A 42 0.41 -1.39 23.34
C GLY A 42 1.65 -0.89 24.10
N GLN A 43 2.84 -1.41 23.78
CA GLN A 43 4.11 -1.11 24.47
C GLN A 43 5.00 -0.12 23.72
N VAL A 44 4.54 0.40 22.58
CA VAL A 44 5.28 1.33 21.74
C VAL A 44 4.90 2.79 22.04
N PRO A 45 5.84 3.75 21.97
CA PRO A 45 5.54 5.17 22.05
C PRO A 45 4.50 5.61 21.00
N LEU A 46 3.81 6.72 21.27
CA LEU A 46 2.78 7.26 20.37
C LEU A 46 3.30 7.51 18.95
N GLU A 47 4.47 8.13 18.84
CA GLU A 47 5.09 8.44 17.54
C GLU A 47 5.39 7.17 16.74
N GLU A 48 5.93 6.14 17.41
CA GLU A 48 6.14 4.83 16.77
C GLU A 48 4.83 4.13 16.41
N SER A 49 3.78 4.31 17.21
CA SER A 49 2.45 3.78 16.93
C SER A 49 1.85 4.41 15.67
N LEU A 50 2.08 5.70 15.44
CA LEU A 50 1.64 6.38 14.22
C LEU A 50 2.39 5.86 12.99
N THR A 51 3.71 5.73 13.07
CA THR A 51 4.51 5.15 11.98
C THR A 51 4.10 3.71 11.66
N LEU A 52 3.83 2.90 12.69
CA LEU A 52 3.32 1.54 12.52
C LEU A 52 1.94 1.53 11.86
N TRP A 53 1.05 2.44 12.26
CA TRP A 53 -0.27 2.58 11.65
C TRP A 53 -0.18 2.96 10.18
N GLU A 54 0.61 3.98 9.82
CA GLU A 54 0.82 4.39 8.42
C GLU A 54 1.38 3.27 7.56
N ARG A 55 2.35 2.51 8.08
CA ARG A 55 2.86 1.31 7.39
C ARG A 55 1.78 0.24 7.25
N GLY A 56 0.98 0.02 8.30
CA GLY A 56 -0.15 -0.92 8.28
C GLY A 56 -1.17 -0.59 7.19
N GLU A 57 -1.53 0.68 7.04
CA GLU A 57 -2.43 1.15 5.98
C GLU A 57 -1.84 0.91 4.59
N ALA A 58 -0.55 1.22 4.38
CA ALA A 58 0.12 0.96 3.11
C ALA A 58 0.14 -0.54 2.76
N LEU A 59 0.43 -1.40 3.74
CA LEU A 59 0.43 -2.86 3.55
C LEU A 59 -0.97 -3.40 3.25
N ALA A 60 -2.01 -2.90 3.94
CA ALA A 60 -3.39 -3.28 3.70
C ALA A 60 -3.83 -2.88 2.27
N ALA A 61 -3.51 -1.67 1.84
CA ALA A 61 -3.77 -1.20 0.48
C ALA A 61 -3.08 -2.08 -0.57
N ARG A 62 -1.83 -2.50 -0.33
CA ARG A 62 -1.11 -3.42 -1.22
C ARG A 62 -1.77 -4.79 -1.30
N CYS A 63 -2.18 -5.35 -0.17
CA CYS A 63 -2.93 -6.62 -0.14
C CYS A 63 -4.23 -6.52 -0.94
N GLN A 64 -4.98 -5.43 -0.75
CA GLN A 64 -6.23 -5.18 -1.46
C GLN A 64 -6.02 -5.10 -2.98
N HIS A 65 -5.00 -4.38 -3.43
CA HIS A 65 -4.64 -4.28 -4.85
C HIS A 65 -4.40 -5.66 -5.47
N TRP A 66 -3.65 -6.55 -4.80
CA TRP A 66 -3.43 -7.92 -5.27
C TRP A 66 -4.73 -8.72 -5.41
N LEU A 67 -5.66 -8.56 -4.46
CA LEU A 67 -6.95 -9.25 -4.50
C LEU A 67 -7.85 -8.73 -5.62
N ASP A 68 -7.83 -7.43 -5.86
CA ASP A 68 -8.63 -6.81 -6.92
C ASP A 68 -8.10 -7.18 -8.31
N ASP A 69 -6.79 -7.21 -8.50
CA ASP A 69 -6.17 -7.72 -9.73
C ASP A 69 -6.54 -9.19 -10.00
N ALA A 70 -6.50 -10.03 -8.96
CA ALA A 70 -6.89 -11.44 -9.09
C ALA A 70 -8.37 -11.59 -9.47
N ARG A 71 -9.26 -10.80 -8.85
CA ARG A 71 -10.70 -10.78 -9.17
C ARG A 71 -10.94 -10.32 -10.61
N ALA A 72 -10.25 -9.27 -11.07
CA ALA A 72 -10.39 -8.76 -12.42
C ALA A 72 -9.99 -9.82 -13.47
N ARG A 73 -8.90 -10.56 -13.23
CA ARG A 73 -8.47 -11.65 -14.11
C ARG A 73 -9.51 -12.77 -14.18
N LEU A 74 -10.09 -13.15 -13.04
CA LEU A 74 -11.14 -14.17 -13.01
C LEU A 74 -12.41 -13.71 -13.75
N ALA A 75 -12.80 -12.45 -13.60
CA ALA A 75 -13.93 -11.88 -14.31
C ALA A 75 -13.72 -11.92 -15.83
N ALA A 76 -12.54 -11.51 -16.31
CA ALA A 76 -12.21 -11.52 -17.74
C ALA A 76 -12.25 -12.94 -18.35
N VAL A 77 -11.81 -13.96 -17.61
CA VAL A 77 -11.90 -15.37 -18.06
C VAL A 77 -13.36 -15.81 -18.14
N ALA A 78 -14.17 -15.48 -17.13
CA ALA A 78 -15.59 -15.84 -17.11
C ALA A 78 -16.39 -15.16 -18.25
N GLU A 79 -16.06 -13.90 -18.58
CA GLU A 79 -16.67 -13.19 -19.72
C GLU A 79 -16.30 -13.82 -21.06
N HIS A 80 -15.05 -14.26 -21.22
CA HIS A 80 -14.58 -14.94 -22.43
C HIS A 80 -15.33 -16.26 -22.66
N ASP A 81 -15.44 -17.10 -21.62
CA ASP A 81 -16.14 -18.40 -21.70
C ASP A 81 -17.62 -18.23 -22.05
N ALA A 82 -18.27 -17.17 -21.56
CA ALA A 82 -19.66 -16.85 -21.86
C ALA A 82 -19.88 -16.33 -23.29
N ALA A 83 -18.88 -15.70 -23.90
CA ALA A 83 -18.95 -15.19 -25.27
C ALA A 83 -18.69 -16.27 -26.34
N GLU A 84 -18.00 -17.35 -25.97
CA GLU A 84 -17.74 -18.50 -26.85
C GLU A 84 -18.85 -19.56 -26.81
N SER A 85 -19.75 -19.50 -25.82
CA SER A 85 -20.88 -20.42 -25.64
C SER A 85 -22.16 -19.93 -26.35
#